data_AF-A0A918WQM6-F1
#
_entry.id   AF-A0A918WQM6-F1
#
_cell.length_a   1.000
_cell.length_b   1.000
_cell.length_c   1.000
_cell.angle_alpha   90.00
_cell.angle_beta   90.00
_cell.angle_gamma   90.00
#
_symmetry.space_group_name_H-M   'P 1'
#
loop_
_entity.id
_entity.type
_entity.pdbx_description
1 polymer ?
#
loop_
_entity_poly.entity_id
_entity_poly.type
_entity_poly.pdbx_seq_one_letter_code
_entity_poly.pdbx_strand_id
1 'polypeptide(L)'
;MQYSHLKEFSYDSELPEQFEAKAIGWLGKEVPLSGEIGADCIDAIRFLHSECRISSGQLGYHTCGICNRYQDRGEVHLKMEGQDYLLPRMILHYIDEHKYLPPIEFLDGLERWWSWHRKAEQTTEAN
;
A
#
# COMPACT_ATOMS: atom_id res chain seq x y z
N MET A 1 11.39 -9.30 5.07
CA MET A 1 11.65 -10.02 3.80
C MET A 1 12.40 -9.07 2.89
N GLN A 2 13.35 -9.55 2.10
CA GLN A 2 14.13 -8.69 1.19
C GLN A 2 13.38 -8.52 -0.14
N TYR A 3 13.25 -7.29 -0.60
CA TYR A 3 12.56 -6.93 -1.85
C TYR A 3 13.51 -6.26 -2.83
N SER A 4 13.23 -6.38 -4.12
CA SER A 4 13.93 -5.67 -5.18
C SER A 4 12.98 -4.95 -6.12
N HIS A 5 13.40 -3.80 -6.63
CA HIS A 5 12.60 -2.97 -7.55
C HIS A 5 13.45 -2.33 -8.65
N LEU A 6 12.81 -1.88 -9.72
CA LEU A 6 13.45 -1.08 -10.76
C LEU A 6 13.37 0.40 -10.38
N LYS A 7 14.49 0.94 -9.89
CA LYS A 7 14.62 2.30 -9.38
C LYS A 7 14.08 3.39 -10.33
N GLU A 8 14.27 3.21 -11.63
CA GLU A 8 13.81 4.11 -12.70
C GLU A 8 12.27 4.24 -12.78
N PHE A 9 11.55 3.29 -12.19
CA PHE A 9 10.09 3.20 -12.23
C PHE A 9 9.48 3.22 -10.82
N SER A 10 10.25 3.63 -9.82
CA SER A 10 9.81 3.77 -8.43
C SER A 10 9.60 5.23 -8.08
N TYR A 11 8.56 5.53 -7.31
CA TYR A 11 8.27 6.90 -6.87
C TYR A 11 9.44 7.51 -6.07
N ASP A 12 10.15 6.67 -5.33
CA ASP A 12 11.27 7.06 -4.51
C ASP A 12 12.59 6.69 -5.20
N SER A 13 13.23 7.70 -5.79
CA SER A 13 14.56 7.56 -6.41
C SER A 13 15.70 7.46 -5.39
N GLU A 14 15.44 7.54 -4.10
CA GLU A 14 16.41 7.28 -3.03
C GLU A 14 16.28 5.87 -2.46
N LEU A 15 15.15 5.19 -2.69
CA LEU A 15 14.94 3.81 -2.28
C LEU A 15 16.03 2.90 -2.90
N PRO A 16 16.80 2.16 -2.08
CA PRO A 16 17.84 1.29 -2.59
C PRO A 16 17.21 0.16 -3.40
N GLU A 17 17.94 -0.36 -4.39
CA GLU A 17 17.47 -1.46 -5.25
C GLU A 17 17.04 -2.70 -4.47
N GLN A 18 17.61 -2.88 -3.27
CA GLN A 18 17.24 -3.92 -2.33
C GLN A 18 16.96 -3.30 -0.95
N PHE A 19 15.84 -3.65 -0.35
CA PHE A 19 15.44 -3.17 0.98
C PHE A 19 14.62 -4.22 1.72
N GLU A 20 14.50 -4.05 3.04
CA GLU A 20 13.62 -4.88 3.86
C GLU A 20 12.30 -4.18 4.09
N ALA A 21 11.20 -4.87 3.84
CA ALA A 21 9.87 -4.35 4.12
C ALA A 21 8.97 -5.40 4.78
N LYS A 22 7.91 -4.88 5.41
CA LYS A 22 6.75 -5.68 5.83
C LYS A 22 5.70 -5.67 4.72
N ALA A 23 5.31 -6.85 4.25
CA ALA A 23 4.19 -6.97 3.32
C ALA A 23 2.87 -6.78 4.06
N ILE A 24 2.01 -5.91 3.54
CA ILE A 24 0.66 -5.67 4.03
C ILE A 24 -0.31 -5.85 2.87
N GLY A 25 -1.19 -6.82 2.97
CA GLY A 25 -2.12 -7.17 1.91
C GLY A 25 -2.34 -8.67 1.83
N TRP A 26 -3.18 -9.07 0.88
CA TRP A 26 -3.54 -10.46 0.70
C TRP A 26 -3.79 -10.78 -0.77
N LEU A 27 -3.30 -11.94 -1.22
CA LEU A 27 -3.42 -12.44 -2.60
C LEU A 27 -3.79 -13.93 -2.57
N GLY A 28 -4.92 -14.23 -1.92
CA GLY A 28 -5.42 -15.59 -1.74
C GLY A 28 -6.88 -15.76 -2.15
N LYS A 29 -7.40 -16.97 -1.91
CA LYS A 29 -8.78 -17.39 -2.24
C LYS A 29 -9.82 -17.07 -1.16
N GLU A 30 -9.38 -16.62 0.00
CA GLU A 30 -10.19 -16.16 1.13
C GLU A 30 -9.39 -15.15 1.94
N VAL A 31 -10.01 -14.19 2.62
CA VAL A 31 -9.27 -13.21 3.45
C VAL A 31 -9.01 -13.77 4.86
N PRO A 32 -7.83 -13.51 5.46
CA PRO A 32 -7.48 -14.06 6.77
C PRO A 32 -8.25 -13.38 7.91
N LEU A 33 -8.60 -12.11 7.72
CA LEU A 33 -9.39 -11.32 8.65
C LEU A 33 -10.30 -10.39 7.85
N SER A 34 -11.54 -10.25 8.33
CA SER A 34 -12.54 -9.38 7.73
C SER A 34 -13.04 -8.33 8.70
N GLY A 35 -13.31 -7.12 8.21
CA GLY A 35 -13.83 -6.04 9.05
C GLY A 35 -13.93 -4.70 8.32
N GLU A 36 -14.26 -3.68 9.09
CA GLU A 36 -14.35 -2.30 8.63
C GLU A 36 -13.04 -1.55 8.89
N ILE A 37 -12.73 -0.60 8.02
CA ILE A 37 -11.56 0.26 8.09
C ILE A 37 -12.04 1.70 8.22
N GLY A 38 -11.39 2.48 9.08
CA GLY A 38 -11.67 3.91 9.23
C GLY A 38 -11.46 4.68 7.92
N ALA A 39 -12.30 5.69 7.68
CA ALA A 39 -12.27 6.48 6.45
C ALA A 39 -10.90 7.12 6.17
N ASP A 40 -10.23 7.64 7.20
CA ASP A 40 -8.89 8.23 7.07
C ASP A 40 -7.84 7.22 6.58
N CYS A 41 -7.91 5.96 7.04
CA CYS A 41 -7.02 4.91 6.54
C CYS A 41 -7.33 4.53 5.08
N ILE A 42 -8.61 4.49 4.70
CA ILE A 42 -8.99 4.25 3.30
C ILE A 42 -8.45 5.36 2.40
N ASP A 43 -8.61 6.62 2.80
CA ASP A 43 -8.12 7.76 2.04
C ASP A 43 -6.60 7.76 1.92
N ALA A 44 -5.89 7.40 3.00
CA ALA A 44 -4.45 7.21 2.97
C ALA A 44 -4.03 6.12 1.97
N ILE A 45 -4.67 4.95 1.96
CA ILE A 45 -4.35 3.88 1.00
C ILE A 45 -4.63 4.33 -0.44
N ARG A 46 -5.71 5.08 -0.68
CA ARG A 46 -6.03 5.63 -2.00
C ARG A 46 -4.96 6.63 -2.48
N PHE A 47 -4.49 7.49 -1.59
CA PHE A 47 -3.38 8.41 -1.87
C PHE A 47 -2.09 7.63 -2.21
N LEU A 48 -1.72 6.65 -1.38
CA LEU A 48 -0.53 5.82 -1.64
C LEU A 48 -0.63 5.08 -2.98
N HIS A 49 -1.83 4.67 -3.36
CA HIS A 49 -2.10 4.02 -4.63
C HIS A 49 -1.89 4.94 -5.85
N SER A 50 -2.09 6.25 -5.72
CA SER A 50 -1.81 7.21 -6.79
C SER A 50 -0.35 7.67 -6.79
N GLU A 51 0.22 7.96 -5.63
CA GLU A 51 1.51 8.66 -5.53
C GLU A 51 2.72 7.75 -5.30
N CYS A 52 2.56 6.62 -4.59
CA CYS A 52 3.68 5.88 -4.03
C CYS A 52 3.93 4.54 -4.72
N ARG A 53 3.75 4.50 -6.05
CA ARG A 53 3.92 3.28 -6.84
C ARG A 53 5.40 2.87 -6.92
N ILE A 54 5.64 1.57 -6.80
CA ILE A 54 6.90 0.97 -7.20
C ILE A 54 6.68 -0.09 -8.28
N SER A 55 7.71 -0.30 -9.10
CA SER A 55 7.67 -1.27 -10.19
C SER A 55 8.70 -2.36 -9.96
N SER A 56 8.22 -3.55 -9.62
CA SER A 56 9.03 -4.78 -9.57
C SER A 56 9.26 -5.38 -10.97
N GLY A 57 9.18 -4.57 -12.04
CA GLY A 57 9.42 -4.98 -13.42
C GLY A 57 8.31 -5.85 -14.03
N GLN A 58 8.67 -7.05 -14.48
CA GLN A 58 7.83 -7.94 -15.30
C GLN A 58 7.12 -9.07 -14.53
N LEU A 59 6.87 -8.92 -13.22
CA LEU A 59 6.18 -9.94 -12.40
C LEU A 59 4.71 -10.23 -12.82
N GLY A 60 4.24 -9.66 -13.93
CA GLY A 60 2.96 -9.96 -14.53
C GLY A 60 1.79 -9.29 -13.82
N TYR A 61 0.62 -9.92 -13.91
CA TYR A 61 -0.61 -9.48 -13.26
C TYR A 61 -1.12 -10.55 -12.32
N HIS A 62 -1.80 -10.13 -11.26
CA HIS A 62 -2.52 -11.02 -10.37
C HIS A 62 -4.02 -10.88 -10.62
N THR A 63 -4.71 -12.01 -10.78
CA THR A 63 -6.17 -12.07 -10.83
C THR A 63 -6.68 -12.42 -9.44
N CYS A 64 -7.68 -11.70 -8.94
CA CYS A 64 -8.23 -11.92 -7.60
C CYS A 64 -8.68 -13.37 -7.42
N GLY A 65 -8.10 -14.06 -6.44
CA GLY A 65 -8.39 -15.47 -6.15
C GLY A 65 -9.77 -15.73 -5.55
N ILE A 66 -10.49 -14.69 -5.11
CA ILE A 66 -11.81 -14.79 -4.50
C ILE A 66 -12.90 -14.68 -5.56
N CYS A 67 -12.95 -13.55 -6.28
CA CYS A 67 -14.02 -13.30 -7.25
C CYS A 67 -13.65 -13.62 -8.70
N ASN A 68 -12.37 -13.72 -9.05
CA ASN A 68 -11.88 -13.89 -10.42
C ASN A 68 -12.38 -12.82 -11.42
N ARG A 69 -12.74 -11.61 -10.94
CA ARG A 69 -13.27 -10.51 -11.77
C ARG A 69 -12.41 -9.25 -11.80
N TYR A 70 -11.37 -9.19 -10.97
CA TYR A 70 -10.47 -8.05 -10.89
C TYR A 70 -9.03 -8.50 -11.08
N GLN A 71 -8.26 -7.72 -11.82
CA GLN A 71 -6.86 -8.00 -12.11
C GLN A 71 -6.06 -6.70 -12.01
N ASP A 72 -4.92 -6.75 -11.33
CA ASP A 72 -4.01 -5.61 -11.25
C ASP A 72 -2.56 -6.10 -11.07
N ARG A 73 -1.61 -5.16 -11.05
CA ARG A 73 -0.18 -5.42 -10.87
C ARG A 73 0.53 -4.31 -10.12
N GLY A 74 1.67 -4.70 -9.55
CA GLY A 74 2.61 -3.81 -8.87
C GLY A 74 2.26 -3.60 -7.40
N GLU A 75 3.17 -2.89 -6.75
CA GLU A 75 3.07 -2.58 -5.33
C GLU A 75 3.12 -1.06 -5.11
N VAL A 76 2.70 -0.66 -3.92
CA VAL A 76 2.97 0.65 -3.36
C VAL A 76 3.94 0.48 -2.20
N HIS A 77 4.82 1.45 -2.06
CA HIS A 77 5.77 1.50 -0.96
C HIS A 77 5.44 2.66 -0.04
N LEU A 78 5.46 2.40 1.26
CA LEU A 78 5.23 3.39 2.31
C LEU A 78 6.32 3.26 3.34
N LYS A 79 6.95 4.38 3.69
CA LYS A 79 7.84 4.46 4.84
C LYS A 79 7.14 5.15 5.99
N MET A 80 7.04 4.46 7.12
CA MET A 80 6.35 4.94 8.31
C MET A 80 7.16 4.59 9.56
N GLU A 81 7.44 5.61 10.39
CA GLU A 81 8.17 5.43 11.65
C GLU A 81 9.52 4.69 11.48
N GLY A 82 10.17 4.87 10.32
CA GLY A 82 11.45 4.21 9.99
C GLY A 82 11.33 2.77 9.47
N GLN A 83 10.12 2.23 9.35
CA GLN A 83 9.83 0.91 8.78
C GLN A 83 9.27 1.06 7.36
N ASP A 84 9.84 0.30 6.42
CA ASP A 84 9.32 0.20 5.06
C ASP A 84 8.20 -0.85 4.99
N TYR A 85 7.13 -0.52 4.28
CA TYR A 85 5.96 -1.35 4.04
C TYR A 85 5.72 -1.49 2.54
N LEU A 86 5.26 -2.66 2.13
CA LEU A 86 4.85 -2.95 0.76
C LEU A 86 3.44 -3.48 0.70
N LEU A 87 2.61 -2.85 -0.11
CA LEU A 87 1.23 -3.27 -0.31
C LEU A 87 1.03 -3.60 -1.79
N PRO A 88 0.37 -4.73 -2.15
CA PRO A 88 -0.05 -4.94 -3.52
C PRO A 88 -1.09 -3.88 -3.89
N ARG A 89 -1.07 -3.38 -5.12
CA ARG A 89 -2.09 -2.41 -5.58
C ARG A 89 -3.52 -2.93 -5.44
N MET A 90 -3.68 -4.25 -5.51
CA MET A 90 -4.94 -4.94 -5.27
C MET A 90 -5.47 -4.85 -3.83
N ILE A 91 -4.73 -4.30 -2.87
CA ILE A 91 -5.20 -4.18 -1.48
C ILE A 91 -6.56 -3.45 -1.39
N LEU A 92 -6.76 -2.41 -2.21
CA LEU A 92 -8.03 -1.68 -2.28
C LEU A 92 -9.18 -2.59 -2.72
N HIS A 93 -8.97 -3.41 -3.75
CA HIS A 93 -9.97 -4.38 -4.20
C HIS A 93 -10.31 -5.39 -3.09
N TYR A 94 -9.31 -5.91 -2.39
CA TYR A 94 -9.54 -6.86 -1.28
C TYR A 94 -10.27 -6.21 -0.10
N ILE A 95 -10.02 -4.93 0.18
CA ILE A 95 -10.75 -4.17 1.20
C ILE A 95 -12.20 -3.94 0.77
N ASP A 96 -12.41 -3.37 -0.42
CA ASP A 96 -13.74 -2.92 -0.85
C ASP A 96 -14.69 -4.11 -1.12
N GLU A 97 -14.21 -5.11 -1.87
CA GLU A 97 -15.02 -6.22 -2.37
C GLU A 97 -15.01 -7.44 -1.44
N HIS A 98 -13.95 -7.61 -0.63
CA HIS A 98 -13.73 -8.80 0.18
C HIS A 98 -13.57 -8.50 1.67
N LYS A 99 -13.75 -7.24 2.06
CA LYS A 99 -13.70 -6.77 3.45
C LYS A 99 -12.43 -7.16 4.17
N TYR A 100 -11.32 -7.31 3.44
CA TYR A 100 -10.02 -7.59 4.03
C TYR A 100 -9.69 -6.53 5.07
N LEU A 101 -9.34 -6.98 6.27
CA LEU A 101 -8.89 -6.12 7.36
C LEU A 101 -7.36 -6.27 7.50
N PRO A 102 -6.57 -5.23 7.15
CA PRO A 102 -5.13 -5.20 7.43
C PRO A 102 -4.84 -5.32 8.93
N PRO A 103 -3.60 -5.68 9.31
CA PRO A 103 -3.20 -5.73 10.71
C PRO A 103 -3.47 -4.40 11.43
N ILE A 104 -4.02 -4.46 12.64
CA ILE A 104 -4.38 -3.27 13.43
C ILE A 104 -3.16 -2.38 13.68
N GLU A 105 -2.00 -2.97 13.97
CA GLU A 105 -0.75 -2.23 14.16
C GLU A 105 -0.36 -1.37 12.94
N PHE A 106 -0.69 -1.83 11.73
CA PHE A 106 -0.46 -1.08 10.51
C PHE A 106 -1.48 0.05 10.35
N LEU A 107 -2.75 -0.22 10.62
CA LEU A 107 -3.82 0.79 10.53
C LEU A 107 -3.60 1.94 11.52
N ASP A 108 -3.24 1.64 12.76
CA ASP A 108 -2.95 2.64 13.79
C ASP A 108 -1.80 3.56 13.38
N GLY A 109 -0.74 2.98 12.80
CA GLY A 109 0.38 3.75 12.26
C GLY A 109 -0.04 4.62 11.07
N LEU A 110 -0.80 4.02 10.13
CA LEU A 110 -1.23 4.68 8.91
C LEU A 110 -2.10 5.91 9.20
N GLU A 111 -2.99 5.81 10.18
CA GLU A 111 -3.83 6.92 10.63
C GLU A 111 -2.99 8.10 11.16
N ARG A 112 -1.96 7.82 11.97
CA ARG A 112 -1.02 8.84 12.47
C ARG A 112 -0.23 9.47 11.33
N TRP A 113 0.31 8.64 10.43
CA TRP A 113 1.05 9.09 9.26
C TRP A 113 0.21 10.01 8.37
N TRP A 114 -1.03 9.60 8.06
CA TRP A 114 -1.93 10.37 7.22
C TRP A 114 -2.35 11.70 7.83
N SER A 115 -2.60 11.70 9.13
CA SER A 115 -2.91 12.92 9.89
C SER A 115 -1.76 13.93 9.87
N TRP A 116 -0.52 13.47 9.87
CA TRP A 116 0.65 14.32 9.72
C TRP A 116 0.82 14.80 8.27
N HIS A 117 0.69 13.90 7.30
CA HIS A 117 0.88 14.18 5.87
C HIS A 117 -0.04 15.30 5.38
N ARG A 118 -1.35 15.20 5.66
CA ARG A 118 -2.34 16.22 5.27
C ARG A 118 -2.05 17.60 5.87
N LYS A 119 -1.47 17.67 7.07
CA LYS A 119 -1.10 18.95 7.71
C LYS A 119 0.12 19.58 7.05
N ALA A 120 1.09 18.76 6.65
CA ALA A 120 2.28 19.24 5.96
C ALA A 120 1.94 19.84 4.58
N GLU A 121 1.02 19.22 3.84
CA GLU A 121 0.55 19.72 2.54
C GLU A 121 -0.15 21.09 2.67
N GLN A 122 -1.07 21.22 3.64
CA GLN A 122 -1.80 22.48 3.89
C GLN A 122 -0.90 23.65 4.30
N THR A 123 0.26 23.37 4.90
CA THR A 123 1.22 24.41 5.30
C THR A 123 2.07 24.89 4.11
N THR A 124 2.21 24.05 3.08
CA THR A 124 3.03 24.34 1.90
C THR A 124 2.28 25.19 0.87
N GLU A 125 0.95 25.08 0.80
CA GLU A 125 0.10 25.91 -0.07
C GLU A 125 -0.17 27.33 0.46
N ALA A 126 0.21 27.62 1.70
CA ALA A 126 -0.03 28.89 2.36
C ALA A 126 1.15 29.90 2.29
N ASN A 127 2.22 29.58 1.54
CA ASN A 127 3.41 30.43 1.36
C ASN A 127 3.66 30.79 -0.10
#